data_AF-A0A939UDP3-F1
#
_entry.id   AF-A0A939UDP3-F1
#
_cell.length_a   1.000
_cell.length_b   1.000
_cell.length_c   1.000
_cell.angle_alpha   90.00
_cell.angle_beta   90.00
_cell.angle_gamma   90.00
#
_symmetry.space_group_name_H-M   'P 1'
#
loop_
_entity.id
_entity.type
_entity.pdbx_description
1 polymer ?
#
loop_
_entity_poly.entity_id
_entity_poly.type
_entity_poly.pdbx_seq_one_letter_code
_entity_poly.pdbx_strand_id
1 'polypeptide(L)'
;MARVYNFSAGPSCLPEEVLKECAAEMLDYQGSGQSVMEMSHRSKNYEPIIQDAEAMVRKLMNVPDNYKVLFVQGGGSTQFAMVAENLGIKNKKAAYIETGV
;
A
#
# COMPACT_ATOMS: atom_id res chain seq x y z
N MET A 1 15.66 18.49 18.67
CA MET A 1 16.26 18.78 17.35
C MET A 1 15.16 19.27 16.42
N ALA A 2 15.45 20.21 15.52
CA ALA A 2 14.48 20.64 14.51
C ALA A 2 14.28 19.53 13.45
N ARG A 3 13.05 19.38 12.94
CA ARG A 3 12.74 18.43 11.87
C ARG A 3 13.45 18.83 10.58
N VAL A 4 14.07 17.88 9.90
CA VAL A 4 14.76 18.10 8.62
C VAL A 4 13.74 18.27 7.49
N TYR A 5 14.00 19.21 6.58
CA TYR A 5 13.24 19.30 5.32
C TYR A 5 13.67 18.18 4.38
N ASN A 6 12.80 17.18 4.21
CA ASN A 6 13.05 16.04 3.32
C ASN A 6 12.37 16.25 1.95
N PHE A 7 13.19 16.40 0.90
CA PHE A 7 12.77 16.56 -0.50
C PHE A 7 13.05 15.30 -1.35
N SER A 8 13.18 14.12 -0.74
CA SER A 8 13.43 12.88 -1.49
C SER A 8 12.28 12.53 -2.44
N ALA A 9 12.62 11.98 -3.61
CA ALA A 9 11.66 11.62 -4.66
C ALA A 9 10.96 10.26 -4.42
N GLY A 10 11.51 9.41 -3.55
CA GLY A 10 10.99 8.07 -3.26
C GLY A 10 12.06 7.15 -2.64
N PRO A 11 11.81 6.52 -1.46
CA PRO A 11 10.75 6.85 -0.49
C PRO A 11 10.76 8.34 -0.10
N SER A 12 9.62 8.88 0.31
CA SER A 12 9.40 10.34 0.53
C SER A 12 8.97 10.68 1.97
N CYS A 13 8.81 11.97 2.26
CA CYS A 13 8.40 12.46 3.57
C CYS A 13 6.96 12.02 3.93
N LEU A 14 6.77 11.46 5.12
CA LEU A 14 5.44 11.17 5.70
C LEU A 14 4.97 12.31 6.62
N PRO A 15 3.65 12.51 6.76
CA PRO A 15 3.09 13.43 7.76
C PRO A 15 3.56 13.09 9.18
N GLU A 16 3.78 14.11 10.01
CA GLU A 16 4.35 13.93 11.35
C GLU A 16 3.40 13.20 12.29
N GLU A 17 2.13 13.53 12.21
CA GLU A 17 1.04 12.96 12.99
C GLU A 17 0.96 11.45 12.79
N VAL A 18 1.10 10.96 11.55
CA VAL A 18 1.10 9.52 11.23
C VAL A 18 2.31 8.83 11.86
N LEU A 19 3.50 9.42 11.75
CA LEU A 19 4.71 8.85 12.35
C LEU A 19 4.61 8.77 13.89
N LYS A 20 4.01 9.79 14.52
CA LYS A 20 3.79 9.80 15.97
C LYS A 20 2.82 8.73 16.40
N GLU A 21 1.73 8.53 15.67
CA GLU A 21 0.75 7.47 15.93
C GLU A 21 1.38 6.08 15.80
N CYS A 22 2.06 5.81 14.68
CA CYS A 22 2.78 4.53 14.50
C CYS A 22 3.83 4.28 15.59
N ALA A 23 4.54 5.33 16.04
CA ALA A 23 5.52 5.19 17.11
C ALA A 23 4.87 4.90 18.47
N ALA A 24 3.74 5.54 18.78
CA ALA A 24 3.00 5.33 20.02
C ALA A 24 2.42 3.90 20.11
N GLU A 25 2.00 3.34 18.97
CA GLU A 25 1.35 2.03 18.89
C GLU A 25 2.29 0.89 18.46
N MET A 26 3.60 1.16 18.31
CA MET A 26 4.57 0.21 17.73
C MET A 26 4.60 -1.15 18.43
N LEU A 27 4.49 -1.15 19.77
CA LEU A 27 4.58 -2.34 20.61
C LEU A 27 3.21 -2.91 21.00
N ASP A 28 2.17 -2.08 20.93
CA ASP A 28 0.80 -2.47 21.26
C ASP A 28 -0.18 -1.68 20.40
N TYR A 29 -0.62 -2.29 19.31
CA TYR A 29 -1.61 -1.68 18.43
C TYR A 29 -2.96 -1.67 19.13
N GLN A 30 -3.46 -0.49 19.47
CA GLN A 30 -4.79 -0.24 20.02
C GLN A 30 -5.18 -1.15 21.21
N GLY A 31 -4.21 -1.51 22.06
CA GLY A 31 -4.46 -2.36 23.24
C GLY A 31 -4.65 -3.85 22.92
N SER A 32 -4.24 -4.29 21.73
CA SER A 32 -4.26 -5.70 21.32
C SER A 32 -3.21 -6.57 22.02
N GLY A 33 -2.27 -5.95 22.73
CA GLY A 33 -1.16 -6.61 23.43
C GLY A 33 -0.06 -7.11 22.50
N GLN A 34 -0.02 -6.66 21.23
CA GLN A 34 1.00 -7.03 20.25
C GLN A 34 1.20 -5.92 19.21
N SER A 35 2.35 -5.94 18.54
CA SER A 35 2.60 -5.07 17.39
C SER A 35 1.73 -5.47 16.19
N VAL A 36 1.35 -4.51 15.34
CA VAL A 36 0.70 -4.79 14.05
C VAL A 36 1.53 -5.76 13.18
N MET A 37 2.86 -5.72 13.31
CA MET A 37 3.77 -6.59 12.56
C MET A 37 3.77 -8.04 13.04
N GLU A 38 3.24 -8.32 14.24
CA GLU A 38 3.12 -9.66 14.82
C GLU A 38 1.73 -10.27 14.57
N MET A 39 0.77 -9.46 14.12
CA MET A 39 -0.59 -9.90 13.87
C MET A 39 -0.68 -10.85 12.68
N SER A 40 -1.50 -11.89 12.81
CA SER A 40 -1.94 -12.64 11.65
C SER A 40 -2.76 -11.74 10.73
N HIS A 41 -2.44 -11.73 9.43
CA HIS A 41 -3.20 -11.02 8.39
C HIS A 41 -4.65 -11.51 8.22
N ARG A 42 -5.03 -12.60 8.91
CA ARG A 42 -6.40 -13.13 8.96
C ARG A 42 -7.06 -12.92 10.32
N SER A 43 -6.39 -12.22 11.23
CA SER A 43 -6.93 -11.97 12.57
C SER A 43 -8.01 -10.90 12.54
N LYS A 44 -8.92 -10.95 13.51
CA LYS A 44 -9.93 -9.90 13.70
C LYS A 44 -9.33 -8.52 14.02
N ASN A 45 -8.08 -8.47 14.46
CA ASN A 45 -7.38 -7.22 14.74
C ASN A 45 -6.81 -6.60 13.46
N TYR A 46 -6.35 -7.42 12.50
CA TYR A 46 -5.79 -6.92 11.23
C TYR A 46 -6.86 -6.66 10.18
N GLU A 47 -7.93 -7.46 10.13
CA GLU A 47 -8.98 -7.35 9.11
C GLU A 47 -9.54 -5.91 8.96
N PRO A 48 -9.83 -5.15 10.04
CA PRO A 48 -10.25 -3.76 9.92
C PRO A 48 -9.21 -2.85 9.27
N ILE A 49 -7.91 -3.08 9.53
CA ILE A 49 -6.82 -2.26 8.98
C ILE A 49 -6.84 -2.29 7.45
N ILE A 50 -6.94 -3.48 6.87
CA ILE A 50 -6.93 -3.64 5.40
C ILE A 50 -8.24 -3.18 4.76
N GLN A 51 -9.38 -3.41 5.43
CA GLN A 51 -10.70 -2.95 4.98
C GLN A 51 -10.81 -1.43 4.98
N ASP A 52 -10.35 -0.77 6.05
CA ASP A 52 -10.36 0.68 6.17
C ASP A 52 -9.40 1.33 5.17
N ALA A 53 -8.23 0.73 4.94
CA ALA A 53 -7.31 1.17 3.90
C ALA A 53 -7.95 1.09 2.49
N GLU A 54 -8.62 -0.02 2.14
CA GLU A 54 -9.35 -0.16 0.88
C GLU A 54 -10.47 0.90 0.78
N ALA A 55 -11.27 1.05 1.83
CA ALA A 55 -12.39 1.98 1.87
C ALA A 55 -11.93 3.43 1.71
N MET A 56 -10.80 3.80 2.33
CA MET A 56 -10.20 5.12 2.19
C MET A 56 -9.74 5.40 0.76
N VAL A 57 -9.08 4.45 0.11
CA VAL A 57 -8.69 4.57 -1.32
C VAL A 57 -9.93 4.79 -2.19
N ARG A 58 -10.97 3.97 -2.00
CA ARG A 58 -12.22 4.11 -2.76
C ARG A 58 -12.86 5.48 -2.58
N LYS A 59 -12.94 5.95 -1.33
CA LYS A 59 -13.51 7.25 -0.98
C LYS A 59 -12.71 8.41 -1.57
N LEU A 60 -11.39 8.43 -1.39
CA LEU A 60 -10.55 9.54 -1.83
C LEU A 60 -10.43 9.62 -3.35
N MET A 61 -10.41 8.48 -4.05
CA MET A 61 -10.24 8.41 -5.50
C MET A 61 -11.56 8.23 -6.27
N ASN A 62 -12.70 8.20 -5.58
CA ASN A 62 -14.03 7.93 -6.16
C ASN A 62 -14.08 6.65 -7.00
N VAL A 63 -13.53 5.55 -6.48
CA VAL A 63 -13.47 4.25 -7.19
C VAL A 63 -14.86 3.60 -7.20
N PRO A 64 -15.44 3.29 -8.37
CA PRO A 64 -16.77 2.68 -8.45
C PRO A 64 -16.78 1.19 -8.07
N ASP A 65 -17.95 0.66 -7.73
CA ASP A 65 -18.12 -0.71 -7.21
C ASP A 65 -17.72 -1.82 -8.20
N ASN A 66 -17.75 -1.52 -9.50
CA ASN A 66 -17.34 -2.44 -10.56
C ASN A 66 -15.81 -2.53 -10.73
N TYR A 67 -15.03 -1.82 -9.91
CA TYR A 67 -13.56 -1.92 -9.86
C TYR A 67 -13.10 -2.54 -8.53
N LYS A 68 -11.97 -3.25 -8.59
CA LYS A 68 -11.30 -3.84 -7.42
C LYS A 68 -10.03 -3.06 -7.09
N VAL A 69 -9.78 -2.86 -5.80
CA VAL A 69 -8.54 -2.29 -5.27
C VAL A 69 -7.69 -3.46 -4.75
N LEU A 70 -6.44 -3.54 -5.19
CA LEU A 70 -5.53 -4.64 -4.85
C LEU A 70 -4.28 -4.08 -4.18
N PHE A 71 -3.86 -4.71 -3.09
CA PHE A 71 -2.58 -4.43 -2.41
C PHE A 71 -1.60 -5.58 -2.73
N VAL A 72 -0.64 -5.32 -3.62
CA VAL A 72 0.29 -6.33 -4.12
C VAL A 72 1.74 -5.89 -3.94
N GLN A 73 2.64 -6.85 -3.72
CA GLN A 73 4.08 -6.61 -3.61
C GLN A 73 4.75 -6.50 -4.98
N GLY A 74 6.04 -6.18 -5.01
CA GLY A 74 6.84 -6.03 -6.25
C GLY A 74 6.94 -4.61 -6.79
N GLY A 75 6.16 -3.67 -6.24
CA GLY A 75 6.21 -2.26 -6.62
C GLY A 75 5.73 -1.99 -8.05
N GLY A 76 5.95 -0.75 -8.51
CA GLY A 76 5.54 -0.31 -9.85
C GLY A 76 6.21 -1.10 -10.98
N SER A 77 7.49 -1.44 -10.83
CA SER A 77 8.26 -2.15 -11.86
C SER A 77 7.70 -3.55 -12.15
N THR A 78 7.28 -4.32 -11.13
CA THR A 78 6.64 -5.63 -11.36
C THR A 78 5.34 -5.52 -12.17
N GLN A 79 4.60 -4.42 -12.04
CA GLN A 79 3.36 -4.23 -12.79
C GLN A 79 3.57 -4.06 -14.29
N PHE A 80 4.78 -3.67 -14.75
CA PHE A 80 5.09 -3.60 -16.18
C PHE A 80 4.90 -4.95 -16.89
N ALA A 81 5.30 -6.05 -16.22
CA ALA A 81 5.07 -7.40 -16.73
C ALA A 81 3.64 -7.90 -16.41
N MET A 82 3.18 -7.73 -15.16
CA MET A 82 1.91 -8.31 -14.69
C MET A 82 0.70 -7.83 -15.50
N VAL A 83 0.68 -6.56 -15.92
CA VAL A 83 -0.37 -6.01 -16.79
C VAL A 83 -0.37 -6.68 -18.16
N ALA A 84 0.81 -6.85 -18.77
CA ALA A 84 0.93 -7.46 -20.09
C ALA A 84 0.49 -8.94 -20.08
N GLU A 85 0.89 -9.70 -19.05
CA GLU A 85 0.55 -11.12 -18.90
C GLU A 85 -0.96 -11.35 -18.72
N ASN A 86 -1.64 -10.48 -17.99
CA ASN A 86 -3.07 -10.65 -17.70
C ASN A 86 -3.99 -10.05 -18.79
N LEU A 87 -3.61 -8.93 -19.43
CA LEU A 87 -4.48 -8.20 -20.36
C LEU A 87 -4.13 -8.41 -21.84
N GLY A 88 -2.91 -8.88 -22.17
CA GLY A 88 -2.42 -9.06 -23.56
C GLY A 88 -3.11 -10.17 -24.38
N ILE A 89 -4.11 -10.83 -23.80
CA ILE A 89 -4.73 -12.07 -24.32
C ILE A 89 -5.49 -11.84 -25.63
N LYS A 90 -6.12 -10.67 -25.83
CA LYS A 90 -6.98 -10.43 -27.00
C LYS A 90 -6.22 -10.27 -28.32
N ASN A 91 -5.07 -9.61 -28.29
CA ASN A 91 -4.31 -9.28 -29.51
C ASN A 91 -3.03 -10.13 -29.68
N LYS A 92 -2.73 -11.03 -28.72
CA LYS A 92 -1.55 -11.92 -28.67
C LYS A 92 -0.19 -11.20 -28.81
N LYS A 93 -0.16 -9.88 -28.66
CA LYS A 93 1.02 -9.03 -28.71
C LYS A 93 0.90 -7.97 -27.63
N ALA A 94 1.94 -7.85 -26.81
CA ALA A 94 2.11 -6.77 -25.85
C ALA A 94 3.56 -6.28 -25.96
N ALA A 95 3.77 -4.99 -25.72
CA ALA A 95 5.09 -4.40 -25.56
C ALA A 95 5.11 -3.72 -24.19
N TYR A 96 6.19 -3.91 -23.44
CA TYR A 96 6.43 -3.20 -22.19
C TYR A 96 7.81 -2.56 -22.26
N ILE A 97 8.00 -1.49 -21.48
CA ILE A 97 9.26 -0.74 -21.44
C ILE A 97 10.03 -1.22 -20.22
N GLU A 98 11.23 -1.75 -20.45
CA GLU A 98 12.17 -2.09 -19.40
C GLU A 98 13.18 -0.94 -19.26
N THR A 99 13.03 -0.15 -18.20
CA THR A 99 13.87 1.03 -17.96
C THR A 99 15.11 0.74 -17.11
N GLY A 100 15.28 -0.50 -16.63
CA GLY A 100 16.41 -0.89 -15.78
C GLY A 100 16.38 -0.30 -14.36
N VAL A 101 15.21 0.12 -13.88
CA VAL A 101 14.97 0.61 -12.50
C VAL A 101 14.09 -0.36 -11.74
#